data_AF-A0A7W9A279-F1
#
_entry.id   AF-A0A7W9A279-F1
#
_cell.length_a   1.000
_cell.length_b   1.000
_cell.length_c   1.000
_cell.angle_alpha   90.00
_cell.angle_beta   90.00
_cell.angle_gamma   90.00
#
_symmetry.space_group_name_H-M   'P 1'
#
loop_
_entity.id
_entity.type
_entity.pdbx_description
1 polymer ?
#
loop_
_entity_poly.entity_id
_entity_poly.type
_entity_poly.pdbx_seq_one_letter_code
_entity_poly.pdbx_strand_id
1 'polypeptide(L)'
;MRLALIALPALALALSACDGGGDPVQQALRDASAERHAAALKTTEEQQRQTPAPAPVAPSADLALASALIADHEAAIATARSVLDQSQDPDLRRLAQTTLDTHTTELAELRAWQAGR
;
A
#
# COMPACT_ATOMS: atom_id res chain seq x y z
N MET A 1 -70.78 3.76 -33.22
CA MET A 1 -71.51 4.03 -31.96
C MET A 1 -71.89 2.66 -31.39
N ARG A 2 -71.12 2.08 -30.46
CA ARG A 2 -71.21 2.36 -29.02
C ARG A 2 -69.85 2.10 -28.35
N LEU A 3 -69.37 3.12 -27.64
CA LEU A 3 -68.36 3.01 -26.59
C LEU A 3 -68.87 2.06 -25.51
N ALA A 4 -68.05 1.09 -25.11
CA ALA A 4 -68.19 0.42 -23.81
C ALA A 4 -66.84 0.48 -23.10
N LEU A 5 -66.91 1.09 -21.94
CA LEU A 5 -65.86 1.47 -21.01
C LEU A 5 -65.39 0.27 -20.17
N ILE A 6 -64.10 0.30 -19.84
CA ILE A 6 -63.44 -0.27 -18.65
C ILE A 6 -63.22 -1.79 -18.63
N ALA A 7 -61.98 -2.17 -18.88
CA ALA A 7 -61.24 -3.05 -17.99
C ALA A 7 -59.77 -2.58 -18.00
N LEU A 8 -59.33 -1.94 -16.91
CA LEU A 8 -57.90 -1.73 -16.65
C LEU A 8 -57.25 -3.11 -16.51
N PRO A 9 -56.34 -3.56 -17.40
CA PRO A 9 -55.45 -4.62 -17.00
C PRO A 9 -54.51 -4.02 -15.96
N ALA A 10 -54.48 -4.70 -14.82
CA ALA A 10 -53.66 -4.37 -13.68
C ALA A 10 -52.23 -3.99 -14.09
N LEU A 11 -51.79 -2.88 -13.51
CA LEU A 11 -50.42 -2.51 -13.28
C LEU A 11 -49.63 -3.71 -12.72
N ALA A 12 -49.03 -4.51 -13.59
CA ALA A 12 -48.02 -5.48 -13.21
C ALA A 12 -46.66 -4.78 -13.18
N LEU A 13 -46.48 -3.89 -12.20
CA LEU A 13 -45.16 -3.53 -11.71
C LEU A 13 -44.59 -4.76 -10.99
N ALA A 14 -44.01 -5.69 -11.75
CA ALA A 14 -43.13 -6.69 -11.20
C ALA A 14 -41.77 -6.04 -10.87
N LEU A 15 -41.75 -5.14 -9.87
CA LEU A 15 -40.53 -4.82 -9.14
C LEU A 15 -40.33 -5.91 -8.08
N SER A 16 -39.94 -7.11 -8.53
CA SER A 16 -39.22 -8.07 -7.71
C SER A 16 -37.87 -8.34 -8.35
N ALA A 17 -37.09 -7.27 -8.53
CA ALA A 17 -35.65 -7.39 -8.51
C ALA A 17 -35.22 -7.54 -7.03
N CYS A 18 -35.46 -8.73 -6.47
CA CYS A 18 -34.64 -9.26 -5.38
C CYS A 18 -33.85 -10.41 -5.99
N ASP A 19 -32.58 -10.13 -6.23
CA ASP A 19 -31.53 -11.09 -6.60
C ASP A 19 -31.65 -12.34 -5.72
N GLY A 20 -31.96 -13.49 -6.31
CA GLY A 20 -32.22 -14.70 -5.51
C GLY A 20 -32.43 -15.98 -6.30
N GLY A 21 -31.96 -16.02 -7.55
CA GLY A 21 -31.98 -17.21 -8.40
C GLY A 21 -30.57 -17.65 -8.82
N GLY A 22 -29.55 -17.31 -8.04
CA GLY A 22 -28.17 -17.70 -8.28
C GLY A 22 -27.90 -19.13 -7.83
N ASP A 23 -26.91 -19.78 -8.46
CA ASP A 23 -26.37 -21.04 -7.98
C ASP A 23 -26.04 -20.94 -6.47
N PRO A 24 -26.49 -21.88 -5.63
CA PRO A 24 -26.34 -21.78 -4.18
C PRO A 24 -24.88 -21.73 -3.74
N VAL A 25 -23.96 -22.27 -4.54
CA VAL A 25 -22.51 -22.18 -4.29
C VAL A 25 -22.01 -20.76 -4.54
N GLN A 26 -22.49 -20.10 -5.61
CA GLN A 26 -22.13 -18.71 -5.90
C GLN A 26 -22.69 -17.75 -4.84
N GLN A 27 -23.90 -18.02 -4.34
CA GLN A 27 -24.47 -17.25 -3.24
C GLN A 27 -23.63 -17.40 -1.96
N ALA A 28 -23.33 -18.65 -1.55
CA ALA A 28 -22.51 -18.90 -0.37
C ALA A 28 -21.10 -18.31 -0.47
N LEU A 29 -20.51 -18.29 -1.67
CA LEU A 29 -19.19 -17.69 -1.90
C LEU A 29 -19.23 -16.17 -1.74
N ARG A 30 -20.28 -15.50 -2.23
CA ARG A 30 -20.48 -14.06 -2.05
C ARG A 30 -20.69 -13.69 -0.59
N ASP A 31 -21.49 -14.47 0.14
CA ASP A 31 -21.76 -14.23 1.56
C ASP A 31 -20.48 -14.42 2.40
N ALA A 32 -19.73 -15.50 2.15
CA ALA A 32 -18.44 -15.73 2.80
C ALA A 32 -17.39 -14.65 2.47
N SER A 33 -17.41 -14.11 1.24
CA SER A 33 -16.57 -12.98 0.86
C SER A 33 -16.98 -11.72 1.62
N ALA A 34 -18.27 -11.41 1.70
CA ALA A 34 -18.75 -10.23 2.42
C ALA A 34 -18.35 -10.24 3.91
N GLU A 35 -18.44 -11.39 4.58
CA GLU A 35 -18.02 -11.54 5.98
C GLU A 35 -16.52 -11.32 6.18
N ARG A 36 -15.70 -11.91 5.31
CA ARG A 36 -14.23 -11.74 5.36
C ARG A 36 -13.82 -10.29 5.12
N HIS A 37 -14.50 -9.60 4.20
CA HIS A 37 -14.25 -8.19 3.93
C HIS A 37 -14.65 -7.32 5.13
N ALA A 38 -15.79 -7.59 5.77
CA ALA A 38 -16.22 -6.88 6.98
C ALA A 38 -15.25 -7.08 8.15
N ALA A 39 -14.67 -8.28 8.31
CA ALA A 39 -13.65 -8.55 9.32
C ALA A 39 -12.35 -7.77 9.05
N ALA A 40 -11.90 -7.73 7.78
CA ALA A 40 -10.68 -7.01 7.39
C ALA A 40 -10.78 -5.49 7.64
N LEU A 41 -11.96 -4.89 7.41
CA LEU A 41 -12.19 -3.46 7.68
C LEU A 41 -12.11 -3.15 9.18
N LYS A 42 -12.70 -3.99 10.04
CA LYS A 42 -12.64 -3.82 11.50
C LYS A 42 -11.20 -3.86 12.03
N THR A 43 -10.40 -4.82 11.55
CA THR A 43 -8.98 -4.92 11.91
C THR A 43 -8.20 -3.68 11.46
N THR A 44 -8.49 -3.16 10.27
CA THR A 44 -7.83 -1.95 9.75
C THR A 44 -8.18 -0.72 10.58
N GLU A 45 -9.46 -0.55 10.95
CA GLU A 45 -9.91 0.56 11.81
C GLU A 45 -9.34 0.49 13.23
N GLU A 46 -9.23 -0.71 13.81
CA GLU A 46 -8.54 -0.89 15.10
C GLU A 46 -7.06 -0.57 15.00
N GLN A 47 -6.36 -1.03 13.96
CA GLN A 47 -4.95 -0.68 13.74
C GLN A 47 -4.75 0.82 13.50
N GLN A 48 -5.68 1.49 12.80
CA GLN A 48 -5.63 2.94 12.62
C GLN A 48 -5.90 3.70 13.94
N ARG A 49 -6.82 3.22 14.79
CA ARG A 49 -7.04 3.81 16.12
C ARG A 49 -5.86 3.62 17.07
N GLN A 50 -5.00 2.64 16.82
CA GLN A 50 -3.80 2.36 17.61
C GLN A 50 -2.54 3.02 17.06
N THR A 51 -2.59 3.65 15.88
CA THR A 51 -1.44 4.36 15.32
C THR A 51 -1.45 5.80 15.86
N PRO A 52 -0.47 6.20 16.71
CA PRO A 52 -0.39 7.58 17.17
C PRO A 52 -0.16 8.51 15.98
N ALA A 53 -0.78 9.69 15.99
CA ALA A 53 -0.44 10.73 15.01
C ALA A 53 1.07 11.05 15.11
N PRO A 54 1.78 11.24 13.98
CA PRO A 54 3.20 11.54 14.02
C PRO A 54 3.42 12.84 14.79
N ALA A 55 4.12 12.75 15.92
CA ALA A 55 4.55 13.90 16.68
C ALA A 55 5.55 14.73 15.85
N PRO A 56 5.63 16.06 16.04
CA PRO A 56 6.69 16.86 15.45
C PRO A 56 8.04 16.29 15.87
N VAL A 57 8.90 15.99 14.88
CA VAL A 57 10.24 15.47 15.12
C VAL A 57 11.06 16.52 15.88
N ALA A 58 11.50 16.17 17.09
CA ALA A 58 12.39 17.03 17.87
C ALA A 58 13.77 17.09 17.20
N PRO A 59 14.58 18.15 17.38
CA PRO A 59 15.93 18.22 16.81
C PRO A 59 16.84 17.03 17.18
N SER A 60 16.63 16.42 18.35
CA SER A 60 17.32 15.18 18.74
C SER A 60 16.85 13.94 17.96
N ALA A 61 15.58 13.93 17.53
CA ALA A 61 15.05 12.90 16.64
C ALA A 61 15.65 13.04 15.24
N ASP A 62 15.84 14.25 14.72
CA ASP A 62 16.50 14.48 13.43
C ASP A 62 17.95 13.94 13.43
N LEU A 63 18.71 14.15 14.52
CA LEU A 63 20.06 13.60 14.65
C LEU A 63 20.07 12.06 14.70
N ALA A 64 19.10 11.46 15.40
CA ALA A 64 18.97 10.00 15.45
C ALA A 64 18.59 9.43 14.08
N LEU A 65 17.67 10.08 13.36
CA LEU A 65 17.27 9.72 12.00
C LEU A 65 18.45 9.87 11.03
N ALA A 66 19.20 10.96 11.09
CA ALA A 66 20.39 11.16 10.27
C ALA A 66 21.47 10.10 10.54
N SER A 67 21.69 9.75 11.80
CA SER A 67 22.64 8.68 12.17
C SER A 67 22.22 7.33 11.63
N ALA A 68 20.92 7.03 11.65
CA ALA A 68 20.36 5.81 11.06
C ALA A 68 20.52 5.80 9.53
N LEU A 69 20.25 6.92 8.87
CA LEU A 69 20.44 7.06 7.41
C LEU A 69 21.91 6.87 7.03
N ILE A 70 22.85 7.48 7.76
CA ILE A 70 24.29 7.29 7.53
C ILE A 70 24.67 5.81 7.58
N ALA A 71 24.23 5.08 8.60
CA ALA A 71 24.53 3.66 8.75
C ALA A 71 23.94 2.81 7.60
N ASP A 72 22.71 3.12 7.16
CA ASP A 72 22.07 2.45 6.03
C ASP A 72 22.84 2.66 4.72
N HIS A 73 23.30 3.89 4.46
CA HIS A 73 24.09 4.20 3.26
C HIS A 73 25.46 3.50 3.30
N GLU A 74 26.12 3.43 4.45
CA GLU A 74 27.38 2.69 4.60
C GLU A 74 27.20 1.18 4.31
N ALA A 75 26.10 0.58 4.77
CA ALA A 75 25.77 -0.81 4.49
C ALA A 75 25.46 -1.05 3.00
N ALA A 76 24.73 -0.12 2.36
CA ALA A 76 24.46 -0.17 0.92
C ALA A 76 25.75 -0.08 0.08
N ILE A 77 26.67 0.83 0.45
CA ILE A 77 27.99 0.96 -0.18
C ILE A 77 28.80 -0.33 -0.04
N ALA A 78 28.84 -0.93 1.16
CA ALA A 78 29.55 -2.18 1.38
C ALA A 78 28.98 -3.32 0.51
N THR A 79 27.66 -3.40 0.41
CA THR A 79 26.97 -4.39 -0.44
C THR A 79 27.27 -4.16 -1.92
N ALA A 80 27.19 -2.92 -2.39
CA ALA A 80 27.51 -2.55 -3.77
C ALA A 80 28.94 -2.94 -4.14
N ARG A 81 29.92 -2.69 -3.27
CA ARG A 81 31.32 -3.12 -3.45
C ARG A 81 31.43 -4.65 -3.54
N SER A 82 30.77 -5.36 -2.65
CA SER A 82 30.73 -6.84 -2.67
C SER A 82 30.18 -7.38 -3.99
N VAL A 83 29.12 -6.78 -4.53
CA VAL A 83 28.54 -7.16 -5.83
C VAL A 83 29.52 -6.87 -6.98
N LEU A 84 30.19 -5.71 -6.96
CA LEU A 84 31.20 -5.35 -7.96
C LEU A 84 32.43 -6.27 -7.91
N ASP A 85 32.74 -6.87 -6.76
CA ASP A 85 33.85 -7.81 -6.62
C ASP A 85 33.48 -9.24 -7.04
N GLN A 86 32.23 -9.65 -6.79
CA GLN A 86 31.82 -11.06 -6.91
C GLN A 86 30.99 -11.37 -8.16
N SER A 87 30.21 -10.42 -8.67
CA SER A 87 29.30 -10.66 -9.79
C SER A 87 29.97 -10.48 -11.14
N GLN A 88 29.66 -11.39 -12.07
CA GLN A 88 30.02 -11.29 -13.49
C GLN A 88 28.86 -10.79 -14.36
N ASP A 89 27.64 -10.67 -13.79
CA ASP A 89 26.47 -10.18 -14.52
C ASP A 89 26.62 -8.67 -14.79
N PRO A 90 26.66 -8.23 -16.07
CA PRO A 90 26.90 -6.83 -16.41
C PRO A 90 25.79 -5.89 -15.93
N ASP A 91 24.54 -6.34 -15.86
CA ASP A 91 23.42 -5.51 -15.41
C ASP A 91 23.42 -5.38 -13.90
N LEU A 92 23.72 -6.47 -13.18
CA LEU A 92 23.85 -6.41 -11.73
C LEU A 92 25.03 -5.53 -11.29
N ARG A 93 26.15 -5.59 -12.01
CA ARG A 93 27.30 -4.70 -11.79
C ARG A 93 26.98 -3.24 -12.07
N ARG A 94 26.19 -2.96 -13.12
CA ARG A 94 25.74 -1.59 -13.44
C ARG A 94 24.90 -1.03 -12.30
N LEU A 95 23.95 -1.82 -11.80
CA LEU A 95 23.12 -1.42 -10.65
C LEU A 95 23.97 -1.16 -9.40
N ALA A 96 24.94 -2.05 -9.11
CA ALA A 96 25.84 -1.87 -7.98
C ALA A 96 26.70 -0.60 -8.10
N GLN A 97 27.18 -0.26 -9.30
CA GLN A 97 27.89 1.00 -9.51
C GLN A 97 26.99 2.21 -9.26
N THR A 98 25.75 2.19 -9.76
CA THR A 98 24.77 3.26 -9.49
C THR A 98 24.50 3.40 -7.99
N THR A 99 24.29 2.30 -7.27
CA THR A 99 24.13 2.32 -5.81
C THR A 99 25.36 2.90 -5.11
N LEU A 100 26.56 2.49 -5.51
CA LEU A 100 27.80 3.01 -4.93
C LEU A 100 27.91 4.52 -5.09
N ASP A 101 27.65 5.05 -6.29
CA ASP A 101 27.79 6.47 -6.60
C ASP A 101 26.73 7.33 -5.89
N THR A 102 25.47 6.89 -5.93
CA THR A 102 24.36 7.60 -5.28
C THR A 102 24.55 7.64 -3.77
N HIS A 103 24.74 6.48 -3.13
CA HIS A 103 24.81 6.44 -1.67
C HIS A 103 26.08 7.11 -1.13
N THR A 104 27.18 7.15 -1.89
CA THR A 104 28.39 7.89 -1.47
C THR A 104 28.15 9.40 -1.48
N THR A 105 27.43 9.91 -2.48
CA THR A 105 27.03 11.32 -2.55
C THR A 105 26.14 11.69 -1.37
N GLU A 106 25.07 10.94 -1.15
CA GLU A 106 24.10 11.19 -0.07
C GLU A 106 24.74 11.05 1.33
N LEU A 107 25.66 10.09 1.51
CA LEU A 107 26.43 9.96 2.74
C LEU A 107 27.29 11.21 3.02
N ALA A 108 27.89 11.81 2.00
CA ALA A 108 28.66 13.04 2.15
C ALA A 108 27.75 14.22 2.53
N GLU A 109 26.58 14.33 1.91
CA GLU A 109 25.58 15.36 2.24
C GLU A 109 25.08 15.23 3.68
N LEU A 110 24.73 14.02 4.11
CA LEU A 110 24.28 13.75 5.49
C LEU A 110 25.34 14.11 6.53
N ARG A 111 26.60 13.74 6.27
CA ARG A 111 27.72 14.08 7.17
C ARG A 111 28.00 15.58 7.21
N ALA A 112 27.91 16.27 6.07
CA ALA A 112 28.06 17.72 6.01
C ALA A 112 26.93 18.43 6.77
N TRP A 113 25.69 17.97 6.60
CA TRP A 113 24.55 18.47 7.36
C TRP A 113 24.75 18.29 8.87
N GLN A 114 25.23 17.12 9.32
CA GLN A 114 25.45 16.85 10.74
C GLN A 114 26.56 17.73 11.33
N ALA A 115 27.62 18.00 10.56
CA ALA A 115 28.72 18.87 10.99
C ALA A 115 28.32 20.35 11.11
N GLY A 116 27.26 20.78 10.43
CA GLY A 116 26.74 22.15 10.47
C GLY A 116 25.71 22.43 11.57
N ARG A 117 25.47 21.47 12.47
CA ARG A 117 24.49 21.57 13.57
C ARG A 117 25.12 21.97 14.91
#